data_AF-A0A1V9XED1-F1
#
_entry.id   AF-A0A1V9XED1-F1
#
_cell.length_a   1.000
_cell.length_b   1.000
_cell.length_c   1.000
_cell.angle_alpha   90.00
_cell.angle_beta   90.00
_cell.angle_gamma   90.00
#
_symmetry.space_group_name_H-M   'P 1'
#
loop_
_entity.id
_entity.type
_entity.pdbx_description
1 polymer ?
#
loop_
_entity_poly.entity_id
_entity_poly.type
_entity_poly.pdbx_seq_one_letter_code
_entity_poly.pdbx_strand_id
1 'polypeptide(L)'
;MCKVCDCHPVGSLGRTCNMTTGQCPCKDGVTGLTCNRCRKGYQQSRSPIAPCIRVHHVDELPPINTNRASSGGNGGESDVNEEDAEADGARYDDDDDYEDDEGQYDEECANCHLRTTELSFSRFCKRNFAIQATLLAREEFGDWVRFSIEVNDVFKAGAAKVRRGTIDSLWVPRADLRCRCPNVKLKTSYVILGSDQMHGGRISMTGDRNGSVLDASEESVRRLRRYQSRTRRCPKK
;
A
#
# COMPACT_ATOMS: atom_id res chain seq x y z
N MET A 1 -39.92 -15.15 -20.05
CA MET A 1 -38.62 -15.10 -20.78
C MET A 1 -37.50 -15.06 -19.75
N CYS A 2 -36.61 -16.05 -19.78
CA CYS A 2 -35.38 -16.03 -18.98
C CYS A 2 -34.29 -15.36 -19.83
N LYS A 3 -33.67 -14.28 -19.32
CA LYS A 3 -32.55 -13.61 -19.99
C LYS A 3 -31.25 -14.04 -19.32
N VAL A 4 -30.21 -14.28 -20.11
CA VAL A 4 -28.88 -14.59 -19.59
C VAL A 4 -28.33 -13.37 -18.85
N CYS A 5 -27.66 -13.60 -17.73
CA CYS A 5 -27.00 -12.55 -16.96
C CYS A 5 -25.81 -11.99 -17.74
N ASP A 6 -25.83 -10.70 -18.04
CA ASP A 6 -24.74 -10.01 -18.73
C ASP A 6 -23.83 -9.26 -17.75
N CYS A 7 -23.25 -9.98 -16.79
CA CYS A 7 -22.41 -9.38 -15.76
C CYS A 7 -21.03 -8.99 -16.32
N HIS A 8 -20.59 -7.76 -16.06
CA HIS A 8 -19.32 -7.24 -16.55
C HIS A 8 -18.14 -8.09 -16.02
N PRO A 9 -17.25 -8.60 -16.89
CA PRO A 9 -16.24 -9.59 -16.53
C PRO A 9 -15.23 -9.07 -15.51
N VAL A 10 -14.94 -7.77 -15.55
CA VAL A 10 -14.00 -7.13 -14.61
C VAL A 10 -14.72 -6.58 -13.37
N GLY A 11 -15.96 -6.10 -13.53
CA GLY A 11 -16.66 -5.33 -12.50
C GLY A 11 -17.52 -6.17 -11.56
N SER A 12 -17.90 -7.38 -11.99
CA SER A 12 -18.66 -8.36 -11.22
C SER A 12 -17.74 -9.36 -10.52
N LEU A 13 -18.22 -9.95 -9.41
CA LEU A 13 -17.60 -11.07 -8.71
C LEU A 13 -17.88 -12.42 -9.39
N GLY A 14 -18.78 -12.44 -10.37
CA GLY A 14 -19.13 -13.64 -11.13
C GLY A 14 -20.07 -13.37 -12.30
N ARG A 15 -20.42 -14.43 -13.03
CA ARG A 15 -21.34 -14.36 -14.19
C ARG A 15 -22.79 -14.66 -13.84
N THR A 16 -23.09 -14.92 -12.57
CA THR A 16 -24.43 -15.14 -12.06
C THR A 16 -25.03 -13.84 -11.54
N CYS A 17 -26.31 -13.63 -11.80
CA CYS A 17 -27.08 -12.49 -11.31
C CYS A 17 -28.26 -12.97 -10.48
N ASN A 18 -28.80 -12.09 -9.65
CA ASN A 18 -29.98 -12.39 -8.86
C ASN A 18 -31.19 -12.67 -9.76
N MET A 19 -31.84 -13.84 -9.58
CA MET A 19 -32.90 -14.31 -10.48
C MET A 19 -34.18 -13.46 -10.43
N THR A 20 -34.40 -12.68 -9.37
CA THR A 20 -35.59 -11.83 -9.21
C THR A 20 -35.32 -10.39 -9.66
N THR A 21 -34.11 -9.86 -9.41
CA THR A 21 -33.78 -8.45 -9.68
C THR A 21 -32.89 -8.24 -10.90
N GLY A 22 -32.23 -9.29 -11.41
CA GLY A 22 -31.23 -9.21 -12.48
C GLY A 22 -29.90 -8.57 -12.05
N GLN A 23 -29.73 -8.22 -10.77
CA GLN A 23 -28.53 -7.55 -10.28
C GLN A 23 -27.35 -8.50 -10.16
N CYS A 24 -26.23 -8.14 -10.78
CA CYS A 24 -24.95 -8.83 -10.64
C CYS A 24 -24.25 -8.46 -9.32
N PRO A 25 -23.49 -9.38 -8.72
CA PRO A 25 -22.71 -9.10 -7.51
C PRO A 25 -21.47 -8.26 -7.86
N CYS A 26 -21.49 -6.96 -7.58
CA CYS A 26 -20.40 -6.05 -7.97
C CYS A 26 -19.21 -6.06 -7.01
N LYS A 27 -18.00 -5.82 -7.55
CA LYS A 27 -16.78 -5.55 -6.78
C LYS A 27 -16.84 -4.19 -6.08
N ASP A 28 -15.95 -4.00 -5.11
CA ASP A 28 -15.85 -2.76 -4.35
C ASP A 28 -15.65 -1.54 -5.25
N GLY A 29 -16.44 -0.48 -5.02
CA GLY A 29 -16.41 0.74 -5.82
C GLY A 29 -17.13 0.65 -7.17
N VAL A 30 -17.58 -0.53 -7.59
CA VAL A 30 -18.33 -0.76 -8.83
C VAL A 30 -19.85 -0.70 -8.58
N THR A 31 -20.62 -0.27 -9.57
CA THR A 31 -22.08 -0.16 -9.50
C THR A 31 -22.74 -0.36 -10.88
N GLY A 32 -24.07 -0.36 -10.93
CA GLY A 32 -24.88 -0.69 -12.10
C GLY A 32 -25.45 -2.12 -12.04
N LEU A 33 -26.52 -2.38 -12.80
CA LEU A 33 -27.21 -3.68 -12.82
C LEU A 33 -26.24 -4.82 -13.22
N THR A 34 -25.34 -4.52 -14.16
CA THR A 34 -24.33 -5.43 -14.69
C THR A 34 -22.92 -5.14 -14.16
N CYS A 35 -22.75 -4.21 -13.20
CA CYS A 35 -21.45 -3.81 -12.65
C CYS A 35 -20.49 -3.18 -13.68
N ASN A 36 -21.01 -2.33 -14.57
CA ASN A 36 -20.27 -1.75 -15.70
C ASN A 36 -19.70 -0.34 -15.46
N ARG A 37 -19.87 0.25 -14.27
CA ARG A 37 -19.41 1.62 -13.98
C ARG A 37 -18.96 1.81 -12.55
N CYS A 38 -18.10 2.80 -12.31
CA CYS A 38 -17.70 3.16 -10.95
C CYS A 38 -18.78 3.96 -10.22
N ARG A 39 -18.85 3.77 -8.90
CA ARG A 39 -19.69 4.57 -8.01
C ARG A 39 -19.17 6.01 -7.97
N LYS A 40 -20.04 6.97 -7.67
CA LYS A 40 -19.63 8.36 -7.45
C LYS A 40 -18.50 8.44 -6.41
N GLY A 41 -17.46 9.23 -6.71
CA GLY A 41 -16.24 9.32 -5.89
C GLY A 41 -15.24 8.19 -6.15
N TYR A 42 -15.48 7.34 -7.14
CA TYR A 42 -14.53 6.33 -7.62
C TYR A 42 -14.21 6.57 -9.10
N GLN A 43 -12.96 6.32 -9.49
CA GLN A 43 -12.47 6.36 -10.87
C GLN A 43 -12.05 4.96 -11.32
N GLN A 44 -12.13 4.72 -12.64
CA GLN A 44 -11.67 3.47 -13.23
C GLN A 44 -10.17 3.32 -13.04
N SER A 45 -9.73 2.14 -12.64
CA SER A 45 -8.32 1.78 -12.49
C SER A 45 -7.94 0.72 -13.52
N ARG A 46 -6.63 0.53 -13.73
CA ARG A 46 -6.10 -0.52 -14.61
C ARG A 46 -6.09 -1.92 -13.95
N SER A 47 -6.53 -2.06 -12.70
CA SER A 47 -6.50 -3.33 -11.98
C SER A 47 -7.75 -4.18 -12.26
N PRO A 48 -7.59 -5.44 -12.71
CA PRO A 48 -8.72 -6.37 -12.84
C PRO A 48 -9.28 -6.82 -11.48
N ILE A 49 -8.50 -6.66 -10.41
CA ILE A 49 -8.90 -7.00 -9.03
C ILE A 49 -9.71 -5.86 -8.41
N ALA A 50 -9.31 -4.61 -8.66
CA ALA A 50 -9.97 -3.41 -8.13
C ALA A 50 -10.24 -2.39 -9.26
N PRO A 51 -11.22 -2.63 -10.14
CA PRO A 51 -11.45 -1.80 -11.32
C PRO A 51 -11.94 -0.38 -11.01
N CYS A 52 -12.39 -0.11 -9.79
CA CYS A 52 -12.80 1.21 -9.34
C CYS A 52 -12.09 1.56 -8.03
N ILE A 53 -11.34 2.65 -8.01
CA ILE A 53 -10.62 3.16 -6.83
C ILE A 53 -11.17 4.52 -6.40
N ARG A 54 -11.15 4.81 -5.10
CA ARG A 54 -11.70 6.07 -4.58
C ARG A 54 -10.79 7.24 -4.94
N VAL A 55 -11.37 8.29 -5.50
CA VAL A 55 -10.67 9.54 -5.81
C VAL A 55 -10.49 10.32 -4.52
N HIS A 56 -9.24 10.57 -4.15
CA HIS A 56 -8.94 11.64 -3.21
C HIS A 56 -8.82 12.93 -4.03
N HIS A 57 -9.83 13.80 -3.96
CA HIS A 57 -9.81 15.09 -4.65
C HIS A 57 -8.70 15.96 -4.05
N VAL A 58 -7.81 16.46 -4.91
CA VAL A 58 -6.73 17.40 -4.58
C VAL A 58 -7.28 18.81 -4.81
N ASP A 59 -8.29 19.23 -4.06
CA ASP A 59 -8.93 20.55 -4.26
C ASP A 59 -8.48 21.61 -3.23
N GLU A 60 -7.37 21.42 -2.52
CA GLU A 60 -6.85 22.47 -1.64
C GLU A 60 -5.33 22.42 -1.47
N LEU A 61 -4.59 22.67 -2.56
CA LEU A 61 -3.20 23.10 -2.46
C LEU A 61 -3.01 24.40 -3.27
N PRO A 62 -2.38 25.44 -2.71
CA PRO A 62 -2.17 26.73 -3.38
C PRO A 62 -1.18 26.61 -4.55
N PRO A 63 -1.24 27.52 -5.54
CA PRO A 63 -0.42 27.44 -6.74
C PRO A 63 1.07 27.61 -6.42
N ILE A 64 1.90 26.74 -6.99
CA ILE A 64 3.36 26.85 -6.95
C ILE A 64 3.77 27.89 -8.01
N ASN A 65 4.40 28.96 -7.55
CA ASN A 65 4.88 30.07 -8.37
C ASN A 65 6.14 29.65 -9.16
N THR A 66 6.02 29.41 -10.46
CA THR A 66 7.15 29.05 -11.32
C THR A 66 7.80 30.30 -11.90
N ASN A 67 8.78 30.84 -11.18
CA ASN A 67 9.73 31.79 -11.77
C ASN A 67 10.66 31.06 -12.75
N ARG A 68 10.28 31.18 -14.01
CA ARG A 68 11.04 31.21 -15.26
C ARG A 68 12.57 31.32 -15.11
N ALA A 69 13.26 30.38 -15.77
CA ALA A 69 14.47 30.67 -16.53
C ALA A 69 14.38 29.92 -17.87
N SER A 70 14.13 30.69 -18.92
CA SER A 70 14.17 30.27 -20.32
C SER A 70 15.62 30.27 -20.83
N SER A 71 15.97 29.32 -21.70
CA SER A 71 16.97 29.43 -22.78
C SER A 71 16.76 28.21 -23.67
N GLY A 72 16.04 28.31 -24.79
CA GLY A 72 16.53 28.64 -26.14
C GLY A 72 16.47 27.33 -26.96
N GLY A 73 15.96 27.18 -28.18
CA GLY A 73 15.70 28.08 -29.30
C GLY A 73 16.29 27.44 -30.57
N ASN A 74 15.45 27.18 -31.59
CA ASN A 74 15.67 26.78 -33.00
C ASN A 74 14.82 25.53 -33.36
N GLY A 75 13.99 25.48 -34.41
CA GLY A 75 13.88 26.28 -35.63
C GLY A 75 14.08 25.36 -36.84
N GLY A 76 13.06 25.19 -37.69
CA GLY A 76 13.18 24.46 -38.96
C GLY A 76 11.85 23.96 -39.54
N GLU A 77 11.25 24.75 -40.43
CA GLU A 77 10.21 24.36 -41.40
C GLU A 77 10.85 23.67 -42.63
N SER A 78 10.12 22.77 -43.29
CA SER A 78 10.19 22.59 -44.75
C SER A 78 9.03 21.75 -45.29
N ASP A 79 8.30 22.34 -46.22
CA ASP A 79 7.24 21.80 -47.09
C ASP A 79 7.75 20.77 -48.11
N VAL A 80 6.90 19.79 -48.50
CA VAL A 80 6.78 19.29 -49.89
C VAL A 80 5.31 18.86 -50.15
N ASN A 81 4.77 19.30 -51.30
CA ASN A 81 3.40 19.12 -51.78
C ASN A 81 3.12 17.77 -52.48
N GLU A 82 1.81 17.57 -52.74
CA GLU A 82 1.08 16.50 -53.45
C GLU A 82 1.65 15.98 -54.79
N GLU A 83 1.33 14.72 -55.14
CA GLU A 83 0.42 14.35 -56.25
C GLU A 83 0.34 12.81 -56.50
N ASP A 84 -0.90 12.32 -56.59
CA ASP A 84 -1.48 11.18 -57.34
C ASP A 84 -0.97 9.73 -57.25
N ALA A 85 -1.85 8.82 -56.77
CA ALA A 85 -2.55 7.81 -57.61
C ALA A 85 -3.23 6.70 -56.77
N GLU A 86 -4.45 6.34 -57.17
CA GLU A 86 -5.36 5.35 -56.58
C GLU A 86 -4.84 3.90 -56.62
N ALA A 87 -5.20 3.10 -55.61
CA ALA A 87 -6.04 1.90 -55.73
C ALA A 87 -5.70 0.78 -54.72
N ASP A 88 -6.79 0.21 -54.18
CA ASP A 88 -6.93 -1.15 -53.66
C ASP A 88 -6.28 -1.58 -52.33
N GLY A 89 -7.15 -2.16 -51.50
CA GLY A 89 -6.76 -3.23 -50.59
C GLY A 89 -6.62 -2.85 -49.13
N ALA A 90 -7.75 -2.90 -48.41
CA ALA A 90 -7.72 -3.03 -46.96
C ALA A 90 -7.07 -4.35 -46.54
N ARG A 91 -5.83 -4.28 -46.06
CA ARG A 91 -5.25 -5.19 -45.07
C ARG A 91 -4.44 -4.34 -44.10
N TYR A 92 -5.03 -4.07 -42.94
CA TYR A 92 -4.24 -3.69 -41.78
C TYR A 92 -3.60 -4.98 -41.29
N ASP A 93 -2.32 -5.17 -41.64
CA ASP A 93 -1.43 -6.04 -40.91
C ASP A 93 -1.15 -5.33 -39.57
N ASP A 94 -1.95 -5.65 -38.56
CA ASP A 94 -1.71 -5.31 -37.15
C ASP A 94 -0.49 -6.12 -36.66
N ASP A 95 0.70 -5.71 -37.10
CA ASP A 95 1.95 -5.95 -36.38
C ASP A 95 2.28 -4.68 -35.56
N ASP A 96 1.34 -4.24 -34.72
CA ASP A 96 1.69 -3.42 -33.57
C ASP A 96 2.27 -4.38 -32.53
N ASP A 97 3.60 -4.59 -32.63
CA ASP A 97 4.45 -4.96 -31.51
C ASP A 97 4.27 -3.84 -30.46
N TYR A 98 3.20 -3.93 -29.68
CA TYR A 98 3.09 -3.22 -28.42
C TYR A 98 4.22 -3.78 -27.58
N GLU A 99 5.38 -3.12 -27.66
CA GLU A 99 6.39 -3.19 -26.62
C GLU A 99 5.62 -3.10 -25.30
N ASP A 100 5.58 -4.24 -24.62
CA ASP A 100 4.95 -4.41 -23.32
C ASP A 100 5.68 -3.41 -22.41
N ASP A 101 5.17 -2.19 -22.34
CA ASP A 101 5.48 -1.23 -21.28
C ASP A 101 4.94 -1.90 -20.03
N GLU A 102 5.72 -2.86 -19.52
CA GLU A 102 5.64 -3.47 -18.22
C GLU A 102 5.67 -2.29 -17.24
N GLY A 103 4.49 -1.70 -17.05
CA GLY A 103 4.30 -0.59 -16.15
C GLY A 103 4.90 -1.05 -14.83
N GLN A 104 5.94 -0.34 -14.40
CA GLN A 104 6.71 -0.60 -13.20
C GLN A 104 5.75 -0.59 -11.99
N TYR A 105 5.06 -1.70 -11.77
CA TYR A 105 4.37 -2.00 -10.52
C TYR A 105 5.49 -2.26 -9.54
N ASP A 106 5.94 -1.19 -8.86
CA ASP A 106 7.03 -1.17 -7.90
C ASP A 106 7.21 -2.52 -7.19
N GLU A 107 8.20 -3.29 -7.66
CA GLU A 107 8.66 -4.55 -7.07
C GLU A 107 9.00 -4.36 -5.58
N GLU A 108 9.14 -3.11 -5.13
CA GLU A 108 9.32 -2.66 -3.75
C GLU A 108 8.17 -2.97 -2.77
N CYS A 109 6.91 -3.05 -3.20
CA CYS A 109 5.82 -3.44 -2.30
C CYS A 109 5.61 -4.98 -2.25
N ALA A 110 6.18 -5.75 -3.19
CA ALA A 110 5.99 -7.19 -3.24
C ALA A 110 6.59 -7.86 -1.99
N ASN A 111 5.80 -8.69 -1.30
CA ASN A 111 6.20 -9.49 -0.13
C ASN A 111 6.33 -8.79 1.23
N CYS A 112 5.95 -7.51 1.37
CA CYS A 112 6.02 -6.84 2.67
C CYS A 112 4.98 -7.39 3.69
N HIS A 113 3.76 -7.73 3.23
CA HIS A 113 2.73 -8.32 4.09
C HIS A 113 3.17 -9.68 4.66
N LEU A 114 3.87 -10.51 3.88
CA LEU A 114 4.38 -11.81 4.34
C LEU A 114 5.44 -11.65 5.43
N ARG A 115 6.26 -10.60 5.34
CA ARG A 115 7.35 -10.32 6.29
C ARG A 115 6.83 -9.73 7.60
N THR A 116 5.81 -8.89 7.53
CA THR A 116 5.27 -8.16 8.68
C THR A 116 4.35 -9.00 9.57
N THR A 117 3.74 -10.06 9.02
CA THR A 117 2.88 -11.00 9.78
C THR A 117 3.59 -12.22 10.34
N GLU A 118 4.87 -12.43 10.04
CA GLU A 118 5.57 -13.64 10.47
C GLU A 118 6.34 -13.44 11.77
N LEU A 119 5.84 -14.08 12.84
CA LEU A 119 6.43 -14.05 14.17
C LEU A 119 7.28 -15.32 14.43
N SER A 120 8.60 -15.24 14.25
CA SER A 120 9.54 -16.34 14.50
C SER A 120 10.60 -15.99 15.55
N PHE A 121 11.15 -17.00 16.25
CA PHE A 121 12.19 -16.80 17.26
C PHE A 121 13.45 -16.16 16.64
N SER A 122 13.79 -16.56 15.41
CA SER A 122 14.90 -15.97 14.64
C SER A 122 14.67 -14.48 14.37
N ARG A 123 13.46 -14.07 13.94
CA ARG A 123 13.14 -12.64 13.78
C ARG A 123 13.23 -11.88 15.10
N PHE A 124 12.65 -12.43 16.18
CA PHE A 124 12.74 -11.83 17.51
C PHE A 124 14.19 -11.58 17.95
N CYS A 125 15.09 -12.52 17.68
CA CYS A 125 16.51 -12.36 17.98
C CYS A 125 17.18 -11.29 17.10
N LYS A 126 16.82 -11.20 15.81
CA LYS A 126 17.41 -10.26 14.85
C LYS A 126 16.98 -8.81 15.05
N ARG A 127 15.75 -8.55 15.54
CA ARG A 127 15.21 -7.19 15.75
C ARG A 127 15.78 -6.52 17.00
N ASN A 128 15.77 -5.19 17.06
CA ASN A 128 16.32 -4.46 18.20
C ASN A 128 15.39 -4.53 19.41
N PHE A 129 14.11 -4.27 19.21
CA PHE A 129 13.10 -4.27 20.26
C PHE A 129 11.91 -5.16 19.88
N ALA A 130 11.15 -5.56 20.91
CA ALA A 130 9.89 -6.24 20.78
C ALA A 130 8.96 -5.80 21.92
N ILE A 131 7.82 -5.20 21.58
CA ILE A 131 6.87 -4.62 22.55
C ILE A 131 5.43 -5.01 22.20
N GLN A 132 4.54 -4.90 23.17
CA GLN A 132 3.10 -4.81 22.95
C GLN A 132 2.70 -3.36 23.18
N ALA A 133 2.01 -2.75 22.23
CA ALA A 133 1.61 -1.35 22.33
C ALA A 133 0.27 -1.07 21.65
N THR A 134 -0.44 -0.08 22.15
CA THR A 134 -1.71 0.40 21.59
C THR A 134 -1.47 1.68 20.82
N LEU A 135 -1.95 1.75 19.58
CA LEU A 135 -1.84 2.96 18.76
C LEU A 135 -2.90 3.99 19.20
N LEU A 136 -2.48 5.19 19.57
CA LEU A 136 -3.36 6.24 20.07
C LEU A 136 -3.68 7.27 18.99
N ALA A 137 -2.65 7.80 18.32
CA ALA A 137 -2.76 8.87 17.34
C ALA A 137 -1.78 8.65 16.16
N ARG A 138 -2.06 9.31 15.04
CA ARG A 138 -1.24 9.33 13.83
C ARG A 138 -0.97 10.78 13.44
N GLU A 139 0.27 11.08 13.10
CA GLU A 139 0.72 12.38 12.59
C GLU A 139 1.65 12.16 11.39
N GLU A 140 1.57 13.01 10.38
CA GLU A 140 2.36 12.89 9.15
C GLU A 140 3.46 13.95 9.10
N PHE A 141 4.69 13.50 8.82
CA PHE A 141 5.91 14.29 8.76
C PHE A 141 6.66 13.96 7.46
N GLY A 142 6.21 14.56 6.35
CA GLY A 142 6.80 14.31 5.03
C GLY A 142 6.72 12.83 4.64
N ASP A 143 7.87 12.17 4.53
CA ASP A 143 7.96 10.74 4.18
C ASP A 143 7.86 9.79 5.37
N TRP A 144 7.64 10.33 6.57
CA TRP A 144 7.48 9.56 7.79
C TRP A 144 6.12 9.80 8.41
N VAL A 145 5.57 8.76 9.01
CA VAL A 145 4.37 8.83 9.81
C VAL A 145 4.73 8.47 11.24
N ARG A 146 4.41 9.36 12.17
CA ARG A 146 4.62 9.17 13.60
C ARG A 146 3.32 8.70 14.24
N PHE A 147 3.38 7.59 14.93
CA PHE A 147 2.29 7.12 15.76
C PHE A 147 2.62 7.33 17.24
N SER A 148 1.69 7.95 17.97
CA SER A 148 1.73 7.93 19.44
C SER A 148 1.26 6.55 19.91
N ILE A 149 2.10 5.85 20.67
CA ILE A 149 1.81 4.51 21.16
C ILE A 149 1.83 4.48 22.69
N GLU A 150 0.91 3.74 23.29
CA GLU A 150 0.96 3.36 24.71
C GLU A 150 1.62 2.00 24.86
N VAL A 151 2.70 1.91 25.63
CA VAL A 151 3.46 0.65 25.80
C VAL A 151 2.82 -0.21 26.88
N ASN A 152 2.16 -1.30 26.48
CA ASN A 152 1.51 -2.24 27.39
C ASN A 152 2.50 -3.24 28.02
N ASP A 153 3.50 -3.68 27.24
CA ASP A 153 4.51 -4.64 27.67
C ASP A 153 5.79 -4.53 26.85
N VAL A 154 6.92 -4.88 27.47
CA VAL A 154 8.25 -4.90 26.82
C VAL A 154 8.82 -6.33 26.89
N PHE A 155 8.97 -6.98 25.74
CA PHE A 155 9.54 -8.32 25.63
C PHE A 155 11.05 -8.28 25.39
N LYS A 156 11.51 -7.27 24.64
CA LYS A 156 12.92 -7.00 24.36
C LYS A 156 13.12 -5.48 24.26
N ALA A 157 14.02 -4.95 25.08
CA ALA A 157 14.36 -3.53 25.07
C ALA A 157 15.34 -3.21 23.93
N GLY A 158 15.06 -2.13 23.19
CA GLY A 158 15.96 -1.54 22.21
C GLY A 158 16.73 -0.35 22.76
N ALA A 159 17.42 0.36 21.87
CA ALA A 159 18.19 1.56 22.20
C ALA A 159 17.31 2.77 22.60
N ALA A 160 16.04 2.78 22.19
CA ALA A 160 15.07 3.81 22.59
C ALA A 160 14.69 3.77 24.10
N LYS A 161 15.09 2.73 24.86
CA LYS A 161 14.86 2.61 26.33
C LYS A 161 13.40 2.79 26.79
N VAL A 162 12.45 2.35 25.96
CA VAL A 162 11.01 2.35 26.25
C VAL A 162 10.67 1.60 27.54
N ARG A 163 9.66 2.11 28.28
CA ARG A 163 9.16 1.51 29.53
C ARG A 163 7.70 1.13 29.40
N ARG A 164 7.25 0.20 30.23
CA ARG A 164 5.83 -0.17 30.33
C ARG A 164 5.03 0.99 30.95
N GLY A 165 3.84 1.24 30.43
CA GLY A 165 2.92 2.28 30.89
C GLY A 165 3.27 3.69 30.42
N THR A 166 4.26 3.85 29.54
CA THR A 166 4.61 5.17 28.97
C THR A 166 4.03 5.33 27.58
N ILE A 167 3.75 6.57 27.20
CA ILE A 167 3.42 6.96 25.83
C ILE A 167 4.72 7.32 25.11
N ASP A 168 4.96 6.72 23.95
CA ASP A 168 6.14 6.98 23.11
C ASP A 168 5.77 7.08 21.62
N SER A 169 6.76 7.28 20.75
CA SER A 169 6.61 7.45 19.31
C SER A 169 7.12 6.25 18.52
N LEU A 170 6.28 5.72 17.64
CA LEU A 170 6.65 4.74 16.62
C LEU A 170 6.66 5.40 15.24
N TRP A 171 7.78 5.34 14.54
CA TRP A 171 7.94 5.90 13.21
C TRP A 171 7.77 4.81 12.15
N VAL A 172 7.01 5.11 11.11
CA VAL A 172 6.77 4.20 9.98
C VAL A 172 6.92 5.00 8.69
N PRO A 173 7.68 4.52 7.69
CA PRO A 173 7.76 5.18 6.39
C PRO A 173 6.38 5.31 5.74
N ARG A 174 6.08 6.48 5.18
CA ARG A 174 4.83 6.71 4.45
C ARG A 174 4.69 5.78 3.25
N ALA A 175 5.80 5.46 2.58
CA ALA A 175 5.85 4.49 1.50
C ALA A 175 5.34 3.10 1.91
N ASP A 176 5.77 2.59 3.07
CA ASP A 176 5.37 1.28 3.59
C ASP A 176 3.85 1.27 3.92
N LEU A 177 3.32 2.34 4.50
CA LEU A 177 1.89 2.48 4.77
C LEU A 177 1.04 2.52 3.49
N ARG A 178 1.55 3.09 2.38
CA ARG A 178 0.89 3.04 1.07
C ARG A 178 0.80 1.60 0.55
N CYS A 179 1.80 0.76 0.82
CA CYS A 179 1.77 -0.68 0.56
C CYS A 179 0.84 -1.47 1.52
N ARG A 180 0.07 -0.80 2.40
CA ARG A 180 -0.70 -1.41 3.51
C ARG A 180 0.17 -2.23 4.47
N CYS A 181 1.41 -1.81 4.68
CA CYS A 181 2.38 -2.51 5.50
C CYS A 181 3.03 -1.55 6.51
N PRO A 182 2.80 -1.68 7.82
CA PRO A 182 1.83 -2.55 8.46
C PRO A 182 0.40 -2.00 8.33
N ASN A 183 -0.59 -2.90 8.24
CA ASN A 183 -2.00 -2.51 8.17
C ASN A 183 -2.54 -2.19 9.58
N VAL A 184 -2.12 -1.04 10.10
CA VAL A 184 -2.39 -0.63 11.49
C VAL A 184 -3.61 0.26 11.62
N LYS A 185 -4.36 0.07 12.71
CA LYS A 185 -5.54 0.85 13.09
C LYS A 185 -5.31 1.51 14.44
N LEU A 186 -5.84 2.73 14.61
CA LEU A 186 -5.84 3.40 15.90
C LEU A 186 -6.72 2.64 16.91
N LYS A 187 -6.47 2.85 18.20
CA LYS A 187 -7.13 2.22 19.35
C LYS A 187 -7.07 0.69 19.35
N THR A 188 -6.14 0.13 18.58
CA THR A 188 -5.92 -1.31 18.48
C THR A 188 -4.52 -1.63 19.03
N SER A 189 -4.43 -2.76 19.72
CA SER A 189 -3.20 -3.24 20.35
C SER A 189 -2.46 -4.18 19.41
N TYR A 190 -1.16 -3.93 19.26
CA TYR A 190 -0.28 -4.69 18.38
C TYR A 190 0.95 -5.19 19.13
N VAL A 191 1.47 -6.32 18.65
CA VAL A 191 2.82 -6.79 18.94
C VAL A 191 3.74 -6.27 17.84
N ILE A 192 4.77 -5.54 18.24
CA ILE A 192 5.65 -4.78 17.36
C ILE A 192 7.09 -5.20 17.59
N LEU A 193 7.73 -5.72 16.54
CA LEU A 193 9.15 -6.01 16.49
C LEU A 193 9.78 -5.10 15.45
N GLY A 194 10.75 -4.29 15.84
CA GLY A 194 11.30 -3.26 14.97
C GLY A 194 12.78 -3.00 15.20
N SER A 195 13.23 -1.93 14.57
CA SER A 195 14.60 -1.43 14.64
C SER A 195 14.61 -0.05 15.30
N ASP A 196 15.71 0.33 15.94
CA ASP A 196 15.86 1.70 16.41
C ASP A 196 16.53 2.54 15.32
N GLN A 197 15.98 3.71 14.99
CA GLN A 197 16.60 4.68 14.08
C GLN A 197 16.56 6.09 14.69
N MET A 198 17.39 6.98 14.15
CA MET A 198 17.51 8.34 14.65
C MET A 198 16.49 9.24 13.97
N HIS A 199 15.60 9.86 14.75
CA HIS A 199 14.54 10.76 14.28
C HIS A 199 14.63 12.06 15.07
N GLY A 200 14.85 13.19 14.38
CA GLY A 200 14.95 14.51 15.03
C GLY A 200 16.01 14.58 16.14
N GLY A 201 17.15 13.90 15.95
CA GLY A 201 18.25 13.87 16.92
C GLY A 201 18.07 12.90 18.09
N ARG A 202 16.96 12.17 18.17
CA ARG A 202 16.69 11.17 19.21
C ARG A 202 16.53 9.78 18.60
N ILE A 203 17.10 8.77 19.26
CA ILE A 203 16.87 7.37 18.89
C ILE A 203 15.42 7.01 19.22
N SER A 204 14.67 6.52 18.24
CA SER A 204 13.26 6.17 18.37
C SER A 204 12.98 4.83 17.70
N MET A 205 11.85 4.23 18.09
CA MET A 205 11.37 2.99 17.51
C MET A 205 10.87 3.21 16.08
N THR A 206 11.29 2.33 15.18
CA THR A 206 10.85 2.33 13.79
C THR A 206 10.20 0.99 13.44
N GLY A 207 8.99 1.03 12.91
CA GLY A 207 8.27 -0.10 12.35
C GLY A 207 8.35 -0.06 10.83
N ASP A 208 9.43 -0.57 10.25
CA ASP A 208 9.64 -0.65 8.80
C ASP A 208 9.20 -2.01 8.22
N ARG A 209 9.28 -2.16 6.89
CA ARG A 209 9.06 -3.42 6.16
C ARG A 209 9.89 -4.63 6.63
N ASN A 210 10.95 -4.41 7.39
CA ASN A 210 11.79 -5.49 7.94
C ASN A 210 11.32 -5.91 9.35
N GLY A 211 10.49 -5.12 9.99
CA GLY A 211 9.84 -5.41 11.26
C GLY A 211 8.71 -6.44 11.14
N SER A 212 8.03 -6.64 12.26
CA SER A 212 6.79 -7.42 12.33
C SER A 212 5.79 -6.67 13.19
N VAL A 213 4.59 -6.48 12.66
CA VAL A 213 3.50 -5.78 13.35
C VAL A 213 2.26 -6.63 13.18
N LEU A 214 1.85 -7.25 14.28
CA LEU A 214 0.73 -8.18 14.31
C LEU A 214 -0.26 -7.76 15.39
N ASP A 215 -1.52 -8.13 15.22
CA ASP A 215 -2.53 -7.95 16.27
C ASP A 215 -2.06 -8.61 17.57
N ALA A 216 -2.26 -7.93 18.70
CA ALA A 216 -1.88 -8.43 20.02
C ALA A 216 -2.86 -9.50 20.54
N SER A 217 -2.97 -10.62 19.83
CA SER A 217 -3.72 -11.80 20.27
C SER A 217 -3.03 -12.50 21.44
N GLU A 218 -3.78 -13.24 22.26
CA GLU A 218 -3.19 -14.04 23.34
C GLU A 218 -2.09 -14.99 22.83
N GLU A 219 -2.27 -15.56 21.64
CA GLU A 219 -1.28 -16.45 21.04
C GLU A 219 0.03 -15.73 20.74
N SER A 220 -0.03 -14.56 20.09
CA SER A 220 1.16 -13.77 19.75
C SER A 220 1.92 -13.32 21.01
N VAL A 221 1.20 -12.88 22.04
CA VAL A 221 1.75 -12.47 23.33
C VAL A 221 2.40 -13.65 24.06
N ARG A 222 1.70 -14.79 24.16
CA ARG A 222 2.27 -16.03 24.75
C ARG A 222 3.53 -16.48 24.00
N ARG A 223 3.53 -16.38 22.67
CA ARG A 223 4.68 -16.72 21.81
C ARG A 223 5.87 -15.80 22.09
N LEU A 224 5.66 -14.50 22.22
CA LEU A 224 6.71 -13.56 22.59
C LEU A 224 7.24 -13.77 24.01
N ARG A 225 6.39 -14.07 25.00
CA ARG A 225 6.84 -14.44 26.36
C ARG A 225 7.76 -15.67 26.34
N ARG A 226 7.45 -16.69 25.52
CA ARG A 226 8.33 -17.85 25.30
C ARG A 226 9.65 -17.49 24.64
N TYR A 227 9.66 -16.52 23.75
CA TYR A 227 10.89 -16.04 23.11
C TYR A 227 11.74 -15.23 24.08
N GLN A 228 11.11 -14.37 24.89
CA GLN A 228 11.73 -13.60 25.94
C GLN A 228 12.48 -14.49 26.94
N SER A 229 11.87 -15.58 27.42
CA SER A 229 12.54 -16.53 28.33
C SER A 229 13.73 -17.25 27.70
N ARG A 230 13.76 -17.35 26.37
CA ARG A 230 14.82 -18.00 25.59
C ARG A 230 15.82 -17.01 24.98
N THR A 231 15.75 -15.72 25.29
CA THR A 231 16.60 -14.68 24.67
C THR A 231 18.10 -14.98 24.77
N ARG A 232 18.55 -15.64 25.85
CA ARG A 232 19.95 -16.08 26.01
C ARG A 232 20.42 -17.09 24.96
N ARG A 233 19.49 -17.77 24.28
CA ARG A 233 19.74 -18.73 23.20
C ARG A 233 19.68 -18.09 21.81
N CYS A 234 19.59 -16.76 21.71
CA CYS A 234 19.70 -16.10 20.42
C CYS A 234 21.07 -16.40 19.79
N PRO A 235 21.13 -16.72 18.50
CA PRO A 235 22.40 -16.92 17.80
C PRO A 235 23.25 -15.65 17.89
N LYS A 236 24.55 -15.80 18.15
CA LYS A 236 25.50 -14.69 18.13
C LYS A 236 25.63 -14.20 16.67
N LYS A 237 25.62 -12.89 16.49
CA LYS A 237 25.84 -12.24 15.19
C LYS A 237 27.30 -12.35 14.78
#